data_AF-A0A210PJ27-F1
#
_entry.id   AF-A0A210PJ27-F1
#
_cell.length_a   1.000
_cell.length_b   1.000
_cell.length_c   1.000
_cell.angle_alpha   90.00
_cell.angle_beta   90.00
_cell.angle_gamma   90.00
#
_symmetry.space_group_name_H-M   'P 1'
#
loop_
_entity.id
_entity.type
_entity.pdbx_description
1 polymer ?
#
loop_
_entity_poly.entity_id
_entity_poly.type
_entity_poly.pdbx_seq_one_letter_code
_entity_poly.pdbx_strand_id
1 'polypeptide(L)'
;MAKCQFQPYHWIREELTIEEGYLLRGIRVIIPERYLTDILDELHSNHPGIVRMKSLSRLHAWWPNMDVDIERKVSACEACRKVLPNAPKSPANPWRWPSAPWSRIRRSIYG
;
A
#
# COMPACT_ATOMS: atom_id res chain seq x y z
N MET A 1 -25.41 -3.78 23.22
CA MET A 1 -24.61 -2.62 23.64
C MET A 1 -24.23 -1.84 22.39
N ALA A 2 -24.79 -0.66 22.18
CA ALA A 2 -24.48 0.16 21.01
C ALA A 2 -23.00 0.55 21.06
N LYS A 3 -22.18 -0.01 20.17
CA LYS A 3 -20.81 0.47 19.97
C LYS A 3 -20.93 1.93 19.55
N CYS A 4 -20.47 2.83 20.42
CA CYS A 4 -20.37 4.24 20.10
C CYS A 4 -19.36 4.37 18.95
N GLN A 5 -19.84 4.58 17.72
CA GLN A 5 -19.04 4.60 16.48
C GLN A 5 -17.88 5.62 16.51
N PHE A 6 -17.85 6.49 17.52
CA PHE A 6 -16.88 7.56 17.66
C PHE A 6 -15.74 7.30 18.66
N GLN A 7 -15.66 6.13 19.29
CA GLN A 7 -14.53 5.81 20.20
C GLN A 7 -13.13 5.97 19.57
N PRO A 8 -12.88 5.62 18.29
CA PRO A 8 -11.56 5.76 17.67
C PRO A 8 -11.08 7.21 17.51
N TYR A 9 -12.00 8.18 17.62
CA TYR A 9 -11.76 9.59 17.34
C TYR A 9 -11.62 10.43 18.62
N HIS A 10 -11.80 9.82 19.79
CA HIS A 10 -11.84 10.55 21.07
C HIS A 10 -10.54 11.29 21.39
N TRP A 11 -9.39 10.78 20.95
CA TRP A 11 -8.09 11.41 21.17
C TRP A 11 -7.82 12.62 20.25
N ILE A 12 -8.65 12.85 19.23
CA ILE A 12 -8.54 13.99 18.30
C ILE A 12 -9.73 14.95 18.46
N ARG A 13 -10.62 14.70 19.43
CA ARG A 13 -11.91 15.39 19.56
C ARG A 13 -11.84 16.92 19.54
N GLU A 14 -10.73 17.50 19.97
CA GLU A 14 -10.53 18.96 20.04
C GLU A 14 -10.21 19.58 18.68
N GLU A 15 -9.73 18.78 17.71
CA GLU A 15 -9.46 19.20 16.33
C GLU A 15 -10.64 18.91 15.39
N LEU A 16 -11.74 18.37 15.93
CA LEU A 16 -12.91 17.98 15.15
C LEU A 16 -13.91 19.13 15.08
N THR A 17 -14.33 19.43 13.86
CA THR A 17 -15.40 20.40 13.57
C THR A 17 -16.55 19.70 12.88
N ILE A 18 -17.76 20.20 13.05
CA ILE A 18 -18.93 19.74 12.30
C ILE A 18 -19.41 20.89 11.42
N GLU A 19 -19.43 20.68 10.11
CA GLU A 19 -19.95 21.64 9.13
C GLU A 19 -20.94 20.92 8.22
N GLU A 20 -22.13 21.49 8.04
CA GLU A 20 -23.20 20.95 7.18
C GLU A 20 -23.55 19.46 7.43
N GLY A 21 -23.35 18.97 8.66
CA GLY A 21 -23.60 17.58 9.05
C GLY A 21 -22.43 16.62 8.76
N TYR A 22 -21.31 17.11 8.25
CA TYR A 22 -20.08 16.35 8.05
C TYR A 22 -19.10 16.59 9.20
N LEU A 23 -18.42 15.52 9.61
CA LEU A 23 -17.34 15.60 10.58
C LEU A 23 -16.04 15.91 9.84
N LEU A 24 -15.39 17.00 10.20
CA LEU A 24 -14.18 17.52 9.61
C LEU A 24 -13.04 17.50 10.62
N ARG A 25 -11.81 17.35 10.12
CA ARG A 25 -10.58 17.64 10.86
C ARG A 25 -9.79 18.69 10.07
N GLY A 26 -9.87 19.94 10.52
CA GLY A 26 -9.45 21.07 9.70
C GLY A 26 -10.27 21.15 8.40
N ILE A 27 -9.62 20.99 7.24
CA ILE A 27 -10.29 21.01 5.92
C ILE A 27 -10.64 19.63 5.36
N ARG A 28 -10.40 18.55 6.12
CA ARG A 28 -10.50 17.17 5.62
C ARG A 28 -11.71 16.47 6.18
N VAL A 29 -12.41 15.70 5.35
CA VAL A 29 -13.59 14.94 5.76
C VAL A 29 -13.18 13.66 6.49
N ILE A 30 -13.79 13.43 7.66
CA ILE A 30 -13.63 12.17 8.37
C ILE A 30 -14.52 11.11 7.73
N ILE A 31 -13.90 10.02 7.29
CA ILE A 31 -14.61 8.90 6.68
C ILE A 31 -14.96 7.86 7.76
N PRO A 32 -16.24 7.52 7.92
CA PRO A 32 -16.67 6.38 8.74
C PRO A 32 -16.22 5.03 8.15
N GLU A 33 -15.96 4.05 9.01
CA GLU A 33 -15.46 2.71 8.62
C GLU A 33 -16.30 2.04 7.53
N ARG A 34 -17.63 2.21 7.58
CA ARG A 34 -18.59 1.68 6.59
C ARG A 34 -18.36 2.14 5.15
N TYR A 35 -17.71 3.29 4.94
CA TYR A 35 -17.47 3.87 3.62
C TYR A 35 -16.01 3.72 3.16
N LEU A 36 -15.13 3.18 4.02
CA LEU A 36 -13.71 3.04 3.71
C LEU A 36 -13.47 2.14 2.50
N THR A 37 -14.23 1.04 2.38
CA THR A 37 -14.10 0.11 1.25
C THR A 37 -14.39 0.80 -0.08
N ASP A 38 -15.51 1.52 -0.16
CA ASP A 38 -15.97 2.18 -1.38
C ASP A 38 -14.99 3.27 -1.82
N ILE A 39 -14.48 4.04 -0.85
CA ILE A 39 -13.51 5.10 -1.12
C ILE A 39 -12.15 4.52 -1.52
N LEU A 40 -11.71 3.43 -0.89
CA LEU A 40 -10.49 2.73 -1.29
C LEU A 40 -10.60 2.12 -2.69
N ASP A 41 -11.79 1.63 -3.07
CA ASP A 41 -12.07 1.16 -4.43
C ASP A 41 -12.02 2.30 -5.45
N GLU A 42 -12.66 3.43 -5.15
CA GLU A 42 -12.64 4.62 -6.01
C GLU A 42 -11.20 5.16 -6.19
N LEU A 43 -10.45 5.28 -5.09
CA LEU A 43 -9.03 5.68 -5.12
C LEU A 43 -8.15 4.69 -5.88
N HIS A 44 -8.56 3.42 -5.98
CA HIS A 44 -7.80 2.37 -6.65
C HIS A 44 -8.25 2.07 -8.09
N SER A 45 -9.37 2.64 -8.54
CA SER A 45 -10.00 2.39 -9.85
C SER A 45 -9.04 2.39 -11.04
N ASN A 46 -8.05 3.30 -11.03
CA ASN A 46 -7.09 3.46 -12.12
C ASN A 46 -5.69 2.88 -11.80
N HIS A 47 -5.61 2.00 -10.79
CA HIS A 47 -4.38 1.46 -10.21
C HIS A 47 -3.27 2.51 -9.94
N PRO A 48 -3.59 3.68 -9.35
CA PRO A 48 -2.55 4.61 -8.96
C PRO A 48 -1.61 3.96 -7.94
N GLY A 49 -0.31 4.22 -8.08
CA GLY A 49 0.68 3.72 -7.14
C GLY A 49 0.41 4.20 -5.70
N ILE A 50 0.95 3.47 -4.73
CA ILE A 50 0.75 3.71 -3.29
C ILE A 50 0.98 5.17 -2.87
N VAL A 51 2.01 5.82 -3.42
CA VAL A 51 2.35 7.23 -3.12
C VAL A 51 1.22 8.17 -3.56
N ARG A 52 0.68 7.97 -4.75
CA ARG A 52 -0.40 8.81 -5.30
C ARG A 52 -1.70 8.62 -4.51
N MET A 53 -2.04 7.38 -4.16
CA MET A 53 -3.21 7.09 -3.32
C MET A 53 -3.10 7.76 -1.95
N LYS A 54 -1.94 7.67 -1.29
CA LYS A 54 -1.69 8.33 0.00
C LYS A 54 -1.82 9.85 -0.11
N SER A 55 -1.24 10.47 -1.14
CA SER A 55 -1.33 11.91 -1.34
C SER A 55 -2.77 12.40 -1.55
N LEU A 56 -3.56 11.72 -2.39
CA LEU A 56 -4.96 12.07 -2.63
C LEU A 56 -5.81 11.89 -1.36
N SER A 57 -5.63 10.77 -0.67
CA SER A 57 -6.35 10.47 0.57
C SER A 57 -6.09 11.54 1.63
N ARG A 58 -4.82 11.91 1.85
CA ARG A 58 -4.41 12.94 2.82
C ARG A 58 -4.85 14.35 2.45
N LEU A 59 -5.16 14.60 1.17
CA LEU A 59 -5.63 15.91 0.72
C LEU A 59 -7.12 16.10 1.06
N HIS A 60 -7.94 15.10 0.78
CA HIS A 60 -9.41 15.23 0.85
C HIS A 60 -10.03 14.65 2.12
N ALA A 61 -9.41 13.62 2.68
CA ALA A 61 -10.03 12.81 3.72
C ALA A 61 -9.08 12.47 4.85
N TRP A 62 -9.65 11.97 5.95
CA TRP A 62 -8.89 11.50 7.09
C TRP A 62 -9.62 10.34 7.79
N TRP A 63 -8.88 9.28 8.13
CA TRP A 63 -9.36 8.19 8.98
C TRP A 63 -8.18 7.50 9.69
N PRO A 64 -8.43 6.76 10.78
CA PRO A 64 -7.38 6.03 11.49
C PRO A 64 -6.77 4.94 10.60
N ASN A 65 -5.45 4.75 10.65
CA ASN A 65 -4.74 3.73 9.88
C ASN A 65 -4.83 3.84 8.34
N MET A 66 -5.16 5.03 7.81
CA MET A 66 -5.24 5.31 6.36
C MET A 66 -4.08 4.73 5.55
N ASP A 67 -2.84 4.96 5.98
CA ASP A 67 -1.69 4.48 5.23
C ASP A 67 -1.71 2.96 5.12
N VAL A 68 -1.98 2.24 6.22
CA VAL A 68 -2.02 0.77 6.30
C VAL A 68 -3.10 0.20 5.39
N ASP A 69 -4.29 0.81 5.40
CA ASP A 69 -5.40 0.35 4.56
C ASP A 69 -5.09 0.51 3.06
N ILE A 70 -4.44 1.62 2.69
CA ILE A 70 -3.98 1.86 1.32
C ILE A 70 -2.90 0.83 0.93
N GLU A 71 -1.91 0.55 1.79
CA GLU A 71 -0.89 -0.46 1.46
C GLU A 71 -1.52 -1.83 1.27
N ARG A 72 -2.47 -2.19 2.14
CA ARG A 72 -3.19 -3.47 2.08
C ARG A 72 -4.00 -3.58 0.78
N LYS A 73 -4.69 -2.51 0.36
CA LYS A 73 -5.44 -2.47 -0.91
C LYS A 73 -4.52 -2.66 -2.13
N VAL A 74 -3.41 -1.93 -2.17
CA VAL A 74 -2.44 -2.01 -3.27
C VAL A 74 -1.73 -3.37 -3.30
N SER A 75 -1.38 -3.92 -2.12
CA SER A 75 -0.73 -5.22 -1.99
C SER A 75 -1.64 -6.38 -2.39
N ALA A 76 -2.94 -6.29 -2.10
CA ALA A 76 -3.94 -7.27 -2.51
C ALA A 76 -4.25 -7.23 -4.02
N CYS A 77 -3.93 -6.14 -4.71
CA CYS A 77 -4.20 -5.99 -6.14
C CYS A 77 -3.20 -6.77 -7.00
N GLU A 78 -3.72 -7.71 -7.79
CA GLU A 78 -2.91 -8.53 -8.70
C GLU A 78 -2.23 -7.69 -9.79
N ALA A 79 -2.95 -6.71 -10.36
CA ALA A 79 -2.42 -5.84 -11.41
C ALA A 79 -1.26 -4.99 -10.90
N CYS A 80 -1.40 -4.36 -9.73
CA CYS A 80 -0.31 -3.59 -9.10
C CYS A 80 0.87 -4.50 -8.75
N ARG A 81 0.63 -5.73 -8.29
CA ARG A 81 1.69 -6.67 -7.93
C ARG A 81 2.56 -7.09 -9.12
N LYS A 82 1.97 -7.21 -10.32
CA LYS A 82 2.70 -7.58 -11.55
C LYS A 82 3.68 -6.51 -12.04
N VAL A 83 3.46 -5.25 -11.66
CA VAL A 83 4.28 -4.09 -12.09
C VAL A 83 5.37 -3.76 -11.05
N LEU A 84 5.33 -4.38 -9.85
CA LEU A 84 6.35 -4.15 -8.84
C LEU A 84 7.74 -4.54 -9.34
N PRO A 85 8.79 -3.79 -8.93
CA PRO A 85 10.16 -4.19 -9.20
C PRO A 85 10.43 -5.59 -8.67
N ASN A 86 11.13 -6.40 -9.46
CA ASN A 86 11.60 -7.70 -8.99
C ASN A 86 12.47 -7.53 -7.75
N ALA A 87 12.36 -8.49 -6.83
CA ALA A 87 13.26 -8.57 -5.70
C ALA A 87 14.73 -8.55 -6.18
N PRO A 88 15.65 -7.98 -5.39
CA PRO A 88 17.06 -8.01 -5.73
C PRO A 88 17.47 -9.46 -6.03
N LYS A 89 18.16 -9.65 -7.17
CA LYS A 89 18.64 -10.97 -7.55
C LYS A 89 19.47 -11.52 -6.41
N SER A 90 19.27 -12.80 -6.10
CA SER A 90 20.12 -13.50 -5.13
C SER A 90 21.59 -13.29 -5.49
N PRO A 91 22.50 -13.16 -4.50
CA PRO A 91 23.92 -13.02 -4.75
C PRO A 91 24.37 -14.10 -5.74
N ALA A 92 25.09 -13.70 -6.80
CA ALA A 92 25.61 -14.65 -7.76
C ALA A 92 26.53 -15.61 -7.00
N ASN A 93 26.16 -16.89 -6.93
CA ASN A 93 27.02 -17.92 -6.35
C ASN A 93 28.26 -18.04 -7.26
N PRO A 94 29.46 -17.61 -6.81
CA PRO A 94 30.64 -17.70 -7.65
C PRO A 94 30.95 -19.16 -7.89
N TRP A 95 31.15 -19.52 -9.15
CA TRP A 95 31.56 -20.88 -9.48
C TRP A 95 32.93 -21.14 -8.84
N ARG A 96 33.05 -22.23 -8.08
CA ARG A 96 34.35 -22.70 -7.57
C ARG A 96 35.25 -23.06 -8.75
N TRP A 97 36.47 -22.55 -8.75
CA TRP A 97 37.48 -22.91 -9.75
C TRP A 97 37.82 -24.40 -9.69
N PRO A 98 37.97 -25.09 -10.83
CA PRO A 98 38.45 -26.46 -10.87
C PRO A 98 39.87 -26.57 -10.29
N SER A 99 40.11 -27.59 -9.47
CA SER A 99 41.40 -27.85 -8.82
C SER A 99 42.37 -28.66 -9.69
N ALA A 100 41.89 -29.26 -10.79
CA ALA A 100 42.68 -30.08 -11.68
C ALA A 100 42.26 -29.90 -13.16
N PRO A 101 43.17 -30.12 -14.13
CA PRO A 101 42.84 -30.16 -15.55
C PRO A 101 41.71 -31.16 -15.82
N TRP A 102 40.78 -30.84 -16.73
CA TRP A 102 39.63 -31.68 -17.11
C TRP A 102 38.60 -31.99 -16.01
N SER A 103 38.74 -31.46 -14.80
CA SER A 103 37.79 -31.74 -13.70
C SER A 103 36.40 -31.13 -13.89
N ARG A 104 36.23 -30.19 -14.83
CA ARG A 104 34.92 -29.65 -15.23
C ARG A 104 34.92 -29.18 -16.67
N ILE A 105 34.01 -29.72 -17.48
CA ILE A 105 33.81 -29.33 -18.88
C ILE A 105 32.42 -28.69 -18.99
N ARG A 106 32.34 -27.45 -19.47
CA ARG A 106 31.07 -26.81 -19.83
C ARG A 106 31.02 -26.65 -21.35
N ARG A 107 30.02 -27.26 -21.97
CA ARG A 107 29.76 -27.08 -23.40
C ARG A 107 28.70 -26.00 -23.56
N SER A 108 29.04 -24.90 -24.23
CA SER A 108 28.05 -23.96 -24.76
C SER A 108 27.83 -24.29 -26.22
N ILE A 109 26.57 -24.47 -26.61
CA ILE A 109 26.22 -24.48 -28.04
C ILE A 109 25.98 -23.03 -28.44
N TYR A 110 26.69 -22.56 -29.46
CA TYR A 110 26.37 -21.31 -30.13
C TYR A 110 25.54 -21.66 -31.37
N GLY A 111 24.40 -21.00 -31.54
CA GLY A 111 23.52 -21.10 -32.70
C GLY A 111 23.37 -19.74 -33.35
#